data_AF-A0A265Q1V8-F1
#
_entry.id   AF-A0A265Q1V8-F1
#
_cell.length_a   1.000
_cell.length_b   1.000
_cell.length_c   1.000
_cell.angle_alpha   90.00
_cell.angle_beta   90.00
_cell.angle_gamma   90.00
#
_symmetry.space_group_name_H-M   'P 1'
#
loop_
_entity.id
_entity.type
_entity.pdbx_description
1 polymer ?
#
loop_
_entity_poly.entity_id
_entity_poly.type
_entity_poly.pdbx_seq_one_letter_code
_entity_poly.pdbx_strand_id
1 'polypeptide(L)'
;MKHYDYVEWVLYKNNLLDKEIHRRMEEHLLLCDECMEIFLSLIDEQEMENVGAIIPEDFTVKVLDSIKNITPIKKPIRKTTKKTIKKKVSNDFFVYYAAVASVAVILTATGFFGRIVDTVPQISSNVSSKESRFKASTIYDLTEEITNRTSKFINNFQFRIGKED
;
A
#
# COMPACT_ATOMS: atom_id res chain seq x y z
N MET A 1 -3.63 11.58 -4.33
CA MET A 1 -2.78 10.96 -3.29
C MET A 1 -2.10 12.10 -2.54
N LYS A 2 -1.67 11.91 -1.28
CA LYS A 2 -0.95 12.97 -0.56
C LYS A 2 0.49 12.97 -1.06
N HIS A 3 0.94 14.10 -1.61
CA HIS A 3 2.34 14.36 -1.90
C HIS A 3 3.00 14.90 -0.62
N TYR A 4 4.28 14.63 -0.47
CA TYR A 4 5.07 15.15 0.64
C TYR A 4 5.74 16.46 0.22
N ASP A 5 5.81 17.39 1.16
CA ASP A 5 6.38 18.71 0.93
C ASP A 5 7.91 18.69 0.96
N TYR A 6 8.53 19.74 0.41
CA TYR A 6 9.98 19.92 0.37
C TYR A 6 10.62 19.76 1.75
N VAL A 7 10.01 20.35 2.79
CA VAL A 7 10.51 20.28 4.17
C VAL A 7 10.51 18.85 4.70
N GLU A 8 9.50 18.05 4.36
CA GLU A 8 9.42 16.65 4.78
C GLU A 8 10.54 15.81 4.14
N TRP A 9 10.87 16.08 2.88
CA TRP A 9 12.00 15.43 2.20
C TRP A 9 13.36 15.86 2.75
N VAL A 10 13.52 17.11 3.20
CA VAL A 10 14.72 17.55 3.92
C VAL A 10 14.87 16.79 5.24
N LEU A 11 13.78 16.59 5.99
CA LEU A 11 13.80 15.82 7.23
C LEU A 11 14.10 14.33 6.97
N TYR A 12 13.57 13.78 5.88
CA TYR A 12 13.86 12.43 5.41
C TYR A 12 15.35 12.26 5.10
N LYS A 13 15.92 13.15 4.28
CA LYS A 13 17.34 13.15 3.89
C LYS A 13 18.27 13.20 5.11
N ASN A 14 17.90 13.97 6.13
CA ASN A 14 18.68 14.10 7.37
C ASN A 14 18.45 12.97 8.39
N ASN A 15 17.68 11.92 8.04
CA ASN A 15 17.33 10.81 8.94
C ASN A 15 16.68 11.26 10.27
N LEU A 16 15.93 12.37 10.26
CA LEU A 16 15.27 12.93 11.44
C LEU A 16 13.85 12.40 11.66
N LEU A 17 13.40 11.46 10.82
CA LEU A 17 12.07 10.88 10.86
C LEU A 17 12.08 9.49 11.51
N ASP A 18 10.94 9.12 12.10
CA ASP A 18 10.74 7.77 12.60
C ASP A 18 10.78 6.72 11.46
N LYS A 19 11.23 5.50 11.78
CA LYS A 19 11.46 4.43 10.80
C LYS A 19 10.20 4.08 9.99
N GLU A 20 9.03 4.14 10.62
CA GLU A 20 7.78 3.81 9.94
C GLU A 20 7.34 4.91 8.97
N ILE A 21 7.69 6.17 9.26
CA ILE A 21 7.46 7.29 8.35
C ILE A 21 8.44 7.21 7.19
N HIS A 22 9.71 6.93 7.48
CA HIS A 22 10.76 6.76 6.48
C HIS A 22 10.39 5.68 5.44
N ARG A 23 9.91 4.52 5.89
CA ARG A 23 9.46 3.42 5.01
C ARG A 23 8.30 3.86 4.10
N ARG A 24 7.31 4.56 4.64
CA ARG A 24 6.15 5.04 3.84
C ARG A 24 6.55 6.09 2.82
N MET A 25 7.53 6.93 3.12
CA MET A 25 8.07 7.91 2.19
C MET A 25 8.88 7.25 1.07
N GLU A 26 9.67 6.23 1.40
CA GLU A 26 10.40 5.41 0.41
C GLU A 26 9.45 4.67 -0.54
N GLU A 27 8.40 4.03 -0.01
CA GLU A 27 7.35 3.40 -0.82
C GLU A 27 6.64 4.41 -1.74
N HIS A 28 6.54 5.67 -1.32
CA HIS A 28 5.94 6.73 -2.12
C HIS A 28 6.86 7.21 -3.26
N LEU A 29 8.17 7.30 -3.02
CA LEU A 29 9.17 7.62 -4.06
C LEU A 29 9.16 6.59 -5.20
N LEU A 30 8.85 5.33 -4.92
CA LEU A 30 8.76 4.27 -5.93
C LEU A 30 7.51 4.37 -6.83
N LEU A 31 6.51 5.15 -6.43
CA LEU A 31 5.20 5.19 -7.07
C LEU A 31 4.84 6.57 -7.64
N CYS A 32 5.54 7.63 -7.24
CA CYS A 32 5.21 9.02 -7.57
C CYS A 32 6.40 9.76 -8.16
N ASP A 33 6.36 9.99 -9.47
CA ASP A 33 7.41 10.69 -10.22
C ASP A 33 7.59 12.14 -9.73
N GLU A 34 6.51 12.85 -9.41
CA GLU A 34 6.57 14.24 -8.93
C GLU A 34 7.34 14.37 -7.61
N CYS A 35 7.08 13.48 -6.64
CA CYS A 35 7.81 13.46 -5.38
C CYS A 35 9.27 13.02 -5.56
N MET A 36 9.53 12.17 -6.55
CA MET A 36 10.90 11.78 -6.91
C MET A 36 11.68 12.97 -7.49
N GLU A 37 11.08 13.76 -8.37
CA GLU A 37 11.72 14.97 -8.91
C GLU A 37 12.04 15.99 -7.81
N ILE A 38 11.09 16.25 -6.90
CA ILE A 38 11.30 17.12 -5.74
C ILE A 38 12.44 16.59 -4.87
N PHE A 39 12.47 15.28 -4.60
CA PHE A 39 13.53 14.68 -3.79
C PHE A 39 14.90 14.80 -4.47
N LEU A 40 15.00 14.55 -5.78
CA LEU A 40 16.25 14.69 -6.53
C LEU A 40 16.74 16.15 -6.58
N SER A 41 15.82 17.11 -6.60
CA SER A 41 16.16 18.54 -6.55
C SER A 41 16.83 18.98 -5.24
N LEU A 42 16.77 18.16 -4.19
CA LEU A 42 17.44 18.43 -2.91
C LEU A 42 18.94 18.09 -2.93
N ILE A 43 19.42 17.42 -3.97
CA ILE A 43 20.83 17.07 -4.12
C ILE A 43 21.54 18.31 -4.66
N ASP A 44 22.38 18.91 -3.82
CA ASP A 44 23.12 20.12 -4.17
C ASP A 44 24.46 19.78 -4.84
N GLU A 45 24.99 20.72 -5.62
CA GLU A 45 26.25 20.57 -6.34
C GLU A 45 27.45 20.36 -5.39
N GLN A 46 27.37 20.93 -4.18
CA GLN A 46 28.31 20.68 -3.09
C GLN A 46 28.32 19.21 -2.63
N GLU A 47 27.17 18.54 -2.63
CA GLU A 47 27.11 17.12 -2.28
C GLU A 47 27.73 16.25 -3.37
N MET A 48 27.56 16.63 -4.64
CA MET A 48 28.20 15.93 -5.75
C MET A 48 29.72 16.04 -5.70
N GLU A 49 30.25 17.21 -5.36
CA GLU A 49 31.70 17.41 -5.23
C GLU A 49 32.29 16.62 -4.04
N ASN A 50 31.57 16.61 -2.89
CA ASN A 50 31.95 15.80 -1.74
C ASN A 50 31.95 14.28 -2.05
N VAL A 51 30.99 13.81 -2.84
CA VAL A 51 30.94 12.41 -3.28
C VAL A 51 32.16 12.07 -4.16
N GLY A 52 32.58 12.97 -5.04
CA GLY A 52 33.79 12.81 -5.85
C GLY A 52 35.07 12.70 -5.03
N ALA A 53 35.13 13.31 -3.85
CA ALA A 53 36.26 13.18 -2.93
C ALA A 53 36.24 11.88 -2.09
N ILE A 54 35.06 11.34 -1.81
CA ILE A 54 34.88 10.15 -0.95
C ILE A 54 34.97 8.86 -1.75
N ILE A 55 34.51 8.87 -3.02
CA ILE A 55 34.49 7.70 -3.88
C ILE A 55 35.77 7.66 -4.74
N PRO A 56 36.65 6.67 -4.55
CA PRO A 56 37.79 6.47 -5.43
C PRO A 56 37.33 6.18 -6.86
N GLU A 57 38.07 6.65 -7.86
CA GLU A 57 37.78 6.35 -9.29
C GLU A 57 37.64 4.84 -9.56
N ASP A 58 38.40 4.01 -8.82
CA ASP A 58 38.41 2.55 -8.93
C ASP A 58 37.28 1.85 -8.16
N PHE A 59 36.34 2.59 -7.55
CA PHE A 59 35.25 2.02 -6.75
C PHE A 59 34.49 0.93 -7.50
N THR A 60 34.08 1.21 -8.74
CA THR A 60 33.33 0.27 -9.58
C THR A 60 34.11 -1.01 -9.84
N VAL A 61 35.40 -0.90 -10.15
CA VAL A 61 36.27 -2.06 -10.41
C VAL A 61 36.43 -2.90 -9.15
N LYS A 62 36.66 -2.26 -8.00
CA LYS A 62 36.83 -2.93 -6.71
C LYS A 62 35.56 -3.65 -6.24
N VAL A 63 34.39 -3.05 -6.46
CA VAL A 63 33.09 -3.69 -6.16
C VAL A 63 32.85 -4.89 -7.08
N LEU A 64 33.09 -4.74 -8.39
CA LEU A 64 32.94 -5.83 -9.35
C LEU A 64 33.86 -7.02 -9.04
N ASP A 65 35.11 -6.76 -8.65
CA ASP A 65 36.04 -7.81 -8.24
C ASP A 65 35.58 -8.50 -6.93
N SER A 66 35.04 -7.73 -5.98
CA SER A 66 34.51 -8.25 -4.72
C SER A 66 33.31 -9.19 -4.90
N ILE A 67 32.47 -8.97 -5.92
CA ILE A 67 31.28 -9.80 -6.19
C ILE A 67 31.54 -10.93 -7.20
N LYS A 68 32.69 -10.94 -7.87
CA LYS A 68 33.05 -11.91 -8.92
C LYS A 68 33.01 -13.37 -8.45
N ASN A 69 33.30 -13.60 -7.17
CA ASN A 69 33.32 -14.94 -6.56
C ASN A 69 32.01 -15.33 -5.87
N ILE A 70 30.99 -14.47 -5.91
CA ILE A 70 29.68 -14.81 -5.36
C ILE A 70 29.00 -15.75 -6.35
N THR A 71 28.83 -17.01 -5.95
CA THR A 71 28.06 -17.96 -6.75
C THR A 71 26.61 -17.48 -6.83
N PRO A 72 26.04 -17.33 -8.03
CA PRO A 72 24.63 -17.00 -8.15
C PRO A 72 23.81 -18.06 -7.41
N ILE A 73 22.94 -17.63 -6.49
CA ILE A 73 21.97 -18.52 -5.87
C ILE A 73 21.16 -19.11 -7.01
N LYS A 74 21.43 -20.39 -7.34
CA LYS A 74 20.70 -21.11 -8.38
C LYS A 74 19.26 -21.13 -7.92
N LYS A 75 18.40 -20.35 -8.59
CA LYS A 75 16.95 -20.44 -8.39
C LYS A 75 16.59 -21.92 -8.49
N PRO A 76 15.87 -22.50 -7.51
CA PRO A 76 15.51 -23.91 -7.59
C PRO A 76 14.78 -24.11 -8.91
N ILE A 77 15.42 -24.83 -9.83
CA ILE A 77 14.79 -25.28 -11.06
C ILE A 77 13.69 -26.21 -10.58
N ARG A 78 12.48 -25.69 -10.44
CA ARG A 78 11.29 -26.52 -10.29
C ARG A 78 11.29 -27.39 -11.54
N LYS A 79 11.70 -28.65 -11.40
CA LYS A 79 11.49 -29.68 -12.40
C LYS A 79 9.98 -29.81 -12.53
N THR A 80 9.36 -28.97 -13.36
CA THR A 80 7.99 -29.15 -13.78
C THR A 80 8.02 -30.41 -14.62
N THR A 81 7.73 -31.55 -14.00
CA THR A 81 7.35 -32.77 -14.69
C THR A 81 6.28 -32.36 -15.69
N LYS A 82 6.63 -32.32 -16.99
CA LYS A 82 5.69 -32.06 -18.08
C LYS A 82 4.73 -33.25 -18.15
N LYS A 83 3.76 -33.29 -17.23
CA LYS A 83 2.56 -34.09 -17.38
C LYS A 83 1.73 -33.33 -18.41
N THR A 84 1.72 -33.80 -19.65
CA THR A 84 0.85 -33.31 -20.73
C THR A 84 -0.60 -33.58 -20.36
N ILE A 85 -1.16 -32.74 -19.49
CA ILE A 85 -2.59 -32.69 -19.27
C ILE A 85 -3.16 -32.02 -20.51
N LYS A 86 -3.78 -32.81 -21.40
CA LYS A 86 -4.65 -32.29 -22.46
C LYS A 86 -5.80 -31.55 -21.77
N LYS A 87 -5.60 -30.26 -21.50
CA LYS A 87 -6.62 -29.39 -20.92
C LYS A 87 -7.64 -29.13 -22.02
N LYS A 88 -8.77 -29.82 -21.97
CA LYS A 88 -9.97 -29.44 -22.72
C LYS A 88 -10.28 -28.02 -22.27
N VAL A 89 -10.01 -27.03 -23.13
CA VAL A 89 -10.34 -25.63 -22.85
C VAL A 89 -11.86 -25.59 -22.78
N SER A 90 -12.40 -25.60 -21.57
CA SER A 90 -13.83 -25.63 -21.35
C SER A 90 -14.42 -24.32 -21.86
N ASN A 91 -15.58 -24.44 -22.50
CA ASN A 91 -16.35 -23.35 -23.06
C ASN A 91 -16.92 -22.39 -21.98
N ASP A 92 -16.42 -22.49 -20.75
CA ASP A 92 -16.92 -21.82 -19.57
C ASP A 92 -16.79 -20.30 -19.73
N PHE A 93 -15.73 -19.80 -20.37
CA PHE A 93 -15.55 -18.37 -20.64
C PHE A 93 -16.70 -17.78 -21.47
N PHE A 94 -17.21 -18.51 -22.46
CA PHE A 94 -18.35 -18.06 -23.26
C PHE A 94 -19.64 -18.05 -22.45
N VAL A 95 -19.83 -19.04 -21.57
CA VAL A 95 -21.00 -19.11 -20.68
C VAL A 95 -20.99 -17.98 -19.66
N TYR A 96 -19.84 -17.70 -19.03
CA TYR A 96 -19.69 -16.58 -18.10
C TYR A 96 -19.90 -15.24 -18.79
N TYR A 97 -19.35 -15.05 -19.99
CA TYR A 97 -19.54 -13.81 -20.74
C TYR A 97 -21.00 -13.61 -21.17
N ALA A 98 -21.67 -14.67 -21.62
CA ALA A 98 -23.10 -14.62 -21.97
C ALA A 98 -24.00 -14.29 -20.77
N ALA A 99 -23.68 -14.82 -19.58
CA ALA A 99 -24.40 -14.52 -18.35
C ALA A 99 -24.22 -13.06 -17.91
N VAL A 100 -23.01 -12.52 -17.98
CA VAL A 100 -22.76 -11.11 -17.65
C VAL A 100 -23.43 -10.17 -18.66
N ALA A 101 -23.31 -10.48 -19.95
CA ALA A 101 -23.91 -9.69 -21.01
C ALA A 101 -25.44 -9.65 -20.93
N SER A 102 -26.08 -10.77 -20.60
CA SER A 102 -27.55 -10.81 -20.46
C SER A 102 -28.04 -9.95 -19.30
N VAL A 103 -27.36 -9.98 -18.15
CA VAL A 103 -27.67 -9.10 -17.01
C VAL A 103 -27.53 -7.62 -17.42
N ALA A 104 -26.44 -7.26 -18.10
CA ALA A 104 -26.21 -5.88 -18.54
C ALA A 104 -27.30 -5.40 -19.52
N VAL A 105 -27.70 -6.23 -20.47
CA VAL A 105 -28.76 -5.90 -21.44
C VAL A 105 -30.11 -5.75 -20.75
N ILE A 106 -30.49 -6.66 -19.85
CA ILE A 106 -31.75 -6.56 -19.10
C ILE A 106 -31.80 -5.28 -18.26
N LEU A 107 -30.71 -4.98 -17.56
CA LEU A 107 -30.62 -3.83 -16.66
C LEU A 107 -30.63 -2.50 -17.44
N THR A 108 -30.08 -2.50 -18.65
CA THR A 108 -30.15 -1.36 -19.58
C THR A 108 -31.54 -1.22 -20.22
N ALA A 109 -32.11 -2.33 -20.71
CA ALA A 109 -33.42 -2.34 -21.38
C ALA A 109 -34.58 -1.98 -20.42
N THR A 110 -34.45 -2.33 -19.14
CA THR A 110 -35.42 -1.95 -18.10
C THR A 110 -35.25 -0.52 -17.58
N GLY A 111 -34.23 0.21 -18.03
CA GLY A 111 -33.98 1.60 -17.63
C GLY A 111 -33.54 1.76 -16.17
N PHE A 112 -32.97 0.71 -15.56
CA PHE A 112 -32.54 0.71 -14.15
C PHE A 112 -31.52 1.80 -13.83
N PHE A 113 -30.58 2.08 -14.75
CA PHE A 113 -29.61 3.15 -14.58
C PHE A 113 -30.26 4.54 -14.54
N GLY A 114 -31.34 4.77 -15.30
CA GLY A 114 -32.11 6.01 -15.24
C GLY A 114 -32.77 6.21 -13.87
N ARG A 115 -33.32 5.13 -13.30
CA ARG A 115 -33.91 5.14 -11.94
C ARG A 115 -32.91 5.52 -10.85
N ILE A 116 -31.65 5.09 -10.97
CA ILE A 116 -30.58 5.50 -10.04
C ILE A 116 -30.28 7.00 -10.19
N VAL A 117 -30.11 7.48 -11.43
CA VAL A 117 -29.82 8.90 -11.69
C VAL A 117 -30.97 9.80 -11.23
N ASP A 118 -32.22 9.37 -11.36
CA ASP A 118 -33.41 10.11 -10.92
C ASP A 118 -33.61 10.08 -9.39
N THR A 119 -33.07 9.08 -8.69
CA THR A 119 -33.15 8.96 -7.23
C THR A 119 -32.02 9.67 -6.50
N VAL A 120 -30.87 9.91 -7.14
CA VAL A 120 -29.75 10.69 -6.57
C VAL A 120 -30.18 12.11 -6.11
N PRO A 121 -30.96 12.89 -6.88
CA PRO A 121 -31.50 14.17 -6.43
C PRO A 121 -32.55 14.05 -5.31
N GLN A 122 -33.31 12.96 -5.26
CA GLN A 122 -34.34 12.71 -4.24
C GLN A 122 -33.73 12.27 -2.91
N ILE A 123 -32.57 11.61 -2.94
CA ILE A 123 -31.82 11.25 -1.75
C ILE A 123 -31.05 12.47 -1.24
N SER A 124 -30.43 13.29 -2.09
CA SER A 124 -29.74 14.51 -1.63
C SER A 124 -30.69 15.55 -1.00
N SER A 125 -31.93 15.64 -1.47
CA SER A 125 -32.97 16.50 -0.88
C SER A 125 -33.58 15.94 0.41
N ASN A 126 -33.67 14.60 0.56
CA ASN A 126 -34.17 13.95 1.79
C ASN A 126 -33.08 13.66 2.85
N VAL A 127 -31.80 13.83 2.51
CA VAL A 127 -30.66 13.67 3.43
C VAL A 127 -30.40 14.93 4.28
N SER A 128 -31.21 15.99 4.15
CA SER A 128 -31.13 17.14 5.06
C SER A 128 -31.67 16.87 6.48
N SER A 129 -32.20 15.69 6.80
CA SER A 129 -32.82 15.50 8.13
C SER A 129 -32.94 14.06 8.64
N LYS A 130 -31.92 13.18 8.57
CA LYS A 130 -31.86 11.97 9.46
C LYS A 130 -30.56 11.16 9.48
N GLU A 131 -29.39 11.76 9.69
CA GLU A 131 -28.14 10.98 9.86
C GLU A 131 -27.22 11.41 11.01
N SER A 132 -27.74 12.10 12.03
CA SER A 132 -26.92 12.54 13.19
C SER A 132 -27.19 11.78 14.51
N ARG A 133 -28.00 10.72 14.51
CA ARG A 133 -28.33 9.97 15.74
C ARG A 133 -28.08 8.47 15.69
N PHE A 134 -27.74 7.90 14.52
CA PHE A 134 -27.33 6.51 14.45
C PHE A 134 -25.79 6.45 14.50
N LYS A 135 -25.27 5.86 15.59
CA LYS A 135 -23.87 5.44 15.80
C LYS A 135 -22.85 6.43 16.40
N ALA A 136 -23.25 7.52 17.05
CA ALA A 136 -22.29 8.20 17.93
C ALA A 136 -22.02 7.35 19.19
N SER A 137 -23.07 7.00 19.95
CA SER A 137 -22.95 6.19 21.16
C SER A 137 -22.35 4.80 20.90
N THR A 138 -22.73 4.14 19.81
CA THR A 138 -22.19 2.81 19.46
C THR A 138 -20.68 2.85 19.14
N ILE A 139 -20.17 3.96 18.58
CA ILE A 139 -18.74 4.14 18.33
C ILE A 139 -17.99 4.46 19.63
N TYR A 140 -18.59 5.26 20.53
CA TYR A 140 -18.01 5.54 21.85
C TYR A 140 -17.96 4.27 22.72
N ASP A 141 -19.02 3.47 22.76
CA ASP A 141 -19.08 2.22 23.54
C ASP A 141 -18.05 1.19 23.04
N LEU A 142 -17.88 1.08 21.72
CA LEU A 142 -16.83 0.24 21.12
C LEU A 142 -15.42 0.70 21.49
N THR A 143 -15.21 2.02 21.47
CA THR A 143 -13.91 2.60 21.82
C THR A 143 -13.59 2.36 23.29
N GLU A 144 -14.56 2.57 24.18
CA GLU A 144 -14.42 2.32 25.61
C GLU A 144 -14.12 0.84 25.91
N GLU A 145 -14.80 -0.09 25.25
CA GLU A 145 -14.54 -1.52 25.43
C GLU A 145 -13.14 -1.94 24.95
N ILE A 146 -12.68 -1.41 23.81
CA ILE A 146 -11.33 -1.67 23.30
C ILE A 146 -10.28 -1.11 24.28
N THR A 147 -10.44 0.12 24.74
CA THR A 147 -9.51 0.75 25.68
C THR A 147 -9.47 0.01 27.02
N ASN A 148 -10.63 -0.43 27.54
CA ASN A 148 -10.69 -1.18 28.79
C ASN A 148 -10.04 -2.58 28.65
N ARG A 149 -10.24 -3.26 27.52
CA ARG A 149 -9.57 -4.54 27.22
C ARG A 149 -8.05 -4.37 27.09
N THR A 150 -7.58 -3.32 26.44
CA THR A 150 -6.15 -3.03 26.32
C THR A 150 -5.52 -2.65 27.67
N SER A 151 -6.21 -1.85 28.50
CA SER A 151 -5.74 -1.49 29.84
C SER A 151 -5.63 -2.73 30.75
N LYS A 152 -6.64 -3.61 30.73
CA LYS A 152 -6.58 -4.89 31.45
C LYS A 152 -5.46 -5.79 30.96
N PHE A 153 -5.23 -5.84 29.65
CA PHE A 153 -4.12 -6.57 29.05
C PHE A 153 -2.76 -6.03 29.54
N ILE A 154 -2.51 -4.72 29.43
CA ILE A 154 -1.24 -4.10 29.85
C ILE A 154 -0.97 -4.37 31.33
N ASN A 155 -1.98 -4.21 32.19
CA ASN A 155 -1.85 -4.51 33.61
C ASN A 155 -1.54 -6.00 33.85
N ASN A 156 -2.22 -6.93 33.16
CA ASN A 156 -1.91 -8.36 33.27
C ASN A 156 -0.52 -8.72 32.74
N PHE A 157 -0.03 -8.03 31.71
CA PHE A 157 1.33 -8.23 31.20
C PHE A 157 2.38 -7.78 32.20
N GLN A 158 2.19 -6.65 32.88
CA GLN A 158 3.08 -6.22 33.96
C GLN A 158 3.12 -7.21 35.13
N PHE A 159 1.98 -7.80 35.53
CA PHE A 159 1.96 -8.81 36.60
C PHE A 159 2.61 -10.14 36.22
N ARG A 160 2.69 -10.48 34.92
CA ARG A 160 3.29 -11.74 34.45
C ARG A 160 4.80 -11.68 34.28
N ILE A 161 5.38 -10.49 34.06
CA ILE A 161 6.84 -10.31 33.93
C ILE A 161 7.53 -10.29 35.31
N GLY A 162 6.81 -10.04 36.41
CA GLY A 162 7.37 -9.99 37.77
C GLY A 162 7.22 -11.26 38.62
N LYS A 163 6.93 -12.43 38.02
CA LYS A 163 6.73 -13.69 38.75
C LYS A 163 7.42 -14.92 38.13
N GLU A 164 8.42 -14.70 37.28
CA GLU A 164 9.44 -15.70 36.94
C GLU A 164 10.74 -15.31 37.64
N ASP A 165 10.79 -15.53 38.95
CA ASP A 165 11.98 -15.79 39.76
C ASP A 165 11.55 -16.69 40.94
#